data_AF-A0A1Y4GG21-F1
#
_entry.id   AF-A0A1Y4GG21-F1
#
_cell.length_a   1.000
_cell.length_b   1.000
_cell.length_c   1.000
_cell.angle_alpha   90.00
_cell.angle_beta   90.00
_cell.angle_gamma   90.00
#
_symmetry.space_group_name_H-M   'P 1'
#
loop_
_entity.id
_entity.type
_entity.pdbx_description
1 polymer ?
#
loop_
_entity_poly.entity_id
_entity_poly.type
_entity_poly.pdbx_seq_one_letter_code
_entity_poly.pdbx_strand_id
1 'polypeptide(L)'
;MPRGNPENLVSNSDRTPEERRKNAQKAGRASGRKRRKIKAAKEYMKMLIGLPLDASQRNLAKYMSEAGIDEQDQNQLSLMLMSLMKQAQKGNIKSAELVLQLVGEMPASKTEITGADGAPLIPERPPLYDLSKLSHEELTSLARDAFKEDKGGEEN
;
A
#
# COMPACT_ATOMS: atom_id res chain seq x y z
N MET A 1 -5.49 -12.91 15.20
CA MET A 1 -4.16 -12.39 14.79
C MET A 1 -3.18 -13.55 14.73
N PRO A 2 -2.36 -13.71 13.67
CA PRO A 2 -1.32 -14.72 13.68
C PRO A 2 -0.28 -14.29 14.73
N ARG A 3 -0.17 -15.06 15.82
CA ARG A 3 0.83 -14.83 16.87
C ARG A 3 2.21 -15.09 16.27
N GLY A 4 3.17 -14.19 16.47
CA GLY A 4 4.54 -14.39 16.01
C GLY A 4 5.16 -15.63 16.67
N ASN A 5 5.78 -16.50 15.88
CA ASN A 5 6.68 -17.53 16.42
C ASN A 5 7.96 -16.82 16.91
N PRO A 6 8.41 -17.02 18.17
CA PRO A 6 9.67 -16.44 18.67
C PRO A 6 10.87 -16.70 17.76
N GLU A 7 10.91 -17.82 17.05
CA GLU A 7 11.98 -18.14 16.09
C GLU A 7 12.03 -17.17 14.88
N ASN A 8 10.90 -16.53 14.53
CA ASN A 8 10.85 -15.52 13.48
C ASN A 8 11.47 -14.19 13.91
N LEU A 9 11.70 -13.98 15.20
CA LEU A 9 12.25 -12.73 15.77
C LEU A 9 13.78 -12.74 15.86
N VAL A 10 14.44 -13.87 15.59
CA VAL A 10 15.91 -13.95 15.57
C VAL A 10 16.46 -13.01 14.49
N SER A 11 17.52 -12.25 14.80
CA SER A 11 18.16 -11.35 13.84
C SER A 11 18.90 -12.13 12.75
N ASN A 12 19.08 -11.53 11.57
CA ASN A 12 19.91 -12.13 10.53
C ASN A 12 21.40 -12.19 10.91
N SER A 13 21.88 -11.32 11.80
CA SER A 13 23.24 -11.37 12.34
C SER A 13 23.52 -12.67 13.08
N ASP A 14 22.49 -13.22 13.71
CA ASP A 14 22.61 -14.36 14.62
C ASP A 14 22.32 -15.69 13.89
N ARG A 15 22.11 -15.62 12.57
CA ARG A 15 21.85 -16.78 11.71
C ARG A 15 23.08 -17.20 10.94
N THR A 16 23.26 -18.51 10.80
CA THR A 16 24.32 -19.06 9.96
C THR A 16 24.12 -18.64 8.49
N PRO A 17 25.19 -18.58 7.67
CA PRO A 17 25.06 -18.32 6.25
C PRO A 17 24.09 -19.28 5.53
N GLU A 18 24.03 -20.54 5.96
CA GLU A 18 23.14 -21.55 5.40
C GLU A 18 21.66 -21.29 5.73
N GLU A 19 21.35 -20.94 6.97
CA GLU A 19 20.00 -20.56 7.41
C GLU A 19 19.52 -19.30 6.68
N ARG A 20 20.38 -18.30 6.54
CA ARG A 20 20.07 -17.10 5.75
C ARG A 20 19.75 -17.45 4.30
N ARG A 21 20.52 -18.35 3.68
CA ARG A 21 20.27 -18.83 2.32
C ARG A 21 18.94 -19.57 2.20
N LYS A 22 18.62 -20.46 3.15
CA LYS A 22 17.34 -21.19 3.22
C LYS A 22 16.16 -20.22 3.38
N ASN A 23 16.28 -19.24 4.26
CA ASN A 23 15.24 -18.22 4.49
C ASN A 23 15.03 -17.34 3.26
N ALA A 24 16.12 -16.86 2.64
CA ALA A 24 16.04 -16.08 1.40
C ALA A 24 15.38 -16.87 0.27
N GLN A 25 15.71 -18.17 0.13
CA GLN A 25 15.07 -19.03 -0.86
C GLN A 25 13.57 -19.22 -0.58
N LYS A 26 13.18 -19.46 0.68
CA LYS A 26 11.77 -19.58 1.09
C LYS A 26 11.00 -18.28 0.82
N ALA A 27 11.56 -17.14 1.20
CA ALA A 27 10.99 -15.82 0.97
C ALA A 27 10.86 -15.52 -0.53
N GLY A 28 11.90 -15.79 -1.32
CA GLY A 28 11.90 -15.61 -2.78
C GLY A 28 10.83 -16.47 -3.45
N ARG A 29 10.71 -17.74 -3.08
CA ARG A 29 9.65 -18.64 -3.58
C ARG A 29 8.25 -18.14 -3.21
N ALA A 30 8.05 -17.72 -1.96
CA ALA A 30 6.77 -17.21 -1.49
C ALA A 30 6.37 -15.91 -2.23
N SER A 31 7.30 -14.96 -2.33
CA SER A 31 7.12 -13.71 -3.08
C SER A 31 6.83 -13.99 -4.56
N GLY A 32 7.59 -14.90 -5.18
CA GLY A 32 7.37 -15.32 -6.57
C GLY A 32 5.99 -15.96 -6.80
N ARG A 33 5.50 -16.81 -5.87
CA ARG A 33 4.14 -17.35 -5.92
C ARG A 33 3.09 -16.23 -5.79
N LYS A 34 3.27 -15.31 -4.84
CA LYS A 34 2.36 -14.16 -4.67
C LYS A 34 2.31 -13.29 -5.93
N ARG A 35 3.47 -12.96 -6.51
CA ARG A 35 3.56 -12.17 -7.76
C ARG A 35 2.85 -12.86 -8.92
N ARG A 36 3.05 -14.18 -9.09
CA ARG A 36 2.35 -14.97 -10.11
C ARG A 36 0.84 -15.00 -9.90
N LYS A 37 0.38 -15.17 -8.66
CA LYS A 37 -1.06 -15.12 -8.31
C LYS A 37 -1.67 -13.77 -8.67
N ILE A 38 -1.00 -12.67 -8.32
CA ILE A 38 -1.46 -11.31 -8.65
C ILE A 38 -1.48 -11.09 -10.18
N LYS A 39 -0.46 -11.57 -10.90
CA LYS A 39 -0.41 -11.50 -12.36
C LYS A 39 -1.61 -12.22 -12.99
N ALA A 40 -1.85 -13.47 -12.60
CA ALA A 40 -3.00 -14.23 -13.09
C ALA A 40 -4.33 -13.54 -12.77
N ALA A 41 -4.49 -13.02 -11.54
CA ALA A 41 -5.70 -12.27 -11.16
C ALA A 41 -5.89 -11.01 -12.02
N LYS A 42 -4.82 -10.28 -12.35
CA LYS A 42 -4.88 -9.13 -13.26
C LYS A 42 -5.30 -9.54 -14.67
N GLU A 43 -4.80 -10.65 -15.18
CA GLU A 43 -5.16 -11.19 -16.49
C GLU A 43 -6.65 -11.59 -16.52
N TYR A 44 -7.14 -12.29 -15.49
CA TYR A 44 -8.56 -12.59 -15.36
C TYR A 44 -9.42 -11.34 -15.25
N MET A 45 -8.99 -10.34 -14.48
CA MET A 45 -9.74 -9.08 -14.36
C MET A 45 -9.82 -8.35 -15.70
N LYS A 46 -8.71 -8.30 -16.47
CA LYS A 46 -8.68 -7.72 -17.82
C LYS A 46 -9.66 -8.42 -18.76
N MET A 47 -9.77 -9.75 -18.67
CA MET A 47 -10.77 -10.50 -19.42
C MET A 47 -12.19 -10.09 -19.00
N LEU A 48 -12.49 -10.08 -17.70
CA LEU A 48 -13.82 -9.77 -17.18
C LEU A 48 -14.30 -8.37 -17.57
N ILE A 49 -13.44 -7.35 -17.46
CA ILE A 49 -13.82 -5.97 -17.82
C ILE A 49 -14.00 -5.78 -19.33
N GLY A 50 -13.36 -6.64 -20.15
CA GLY A 50 -13.49 -6.60 -21.61
C GLY A 50 -14.65 -7.42 -22.16
N LEU A 51 -15.42 -8.12 -21.30
CA LEU A 51 -16.60 -8.85 -21.75
C LEU A 51 -17.68 -7.88 -22.27
N PRO A 52 -18.45 -8.28 -23.29
CA PRO A 52 -19.61 -7.52 -23.73
C PRO A 52 -20.66 -7.45 -22.62
N LEU A 53 -21.64 -6.56 -22.79
CA LEU A 53 -22.80 -6.51 -21.92
C LEU A 53 -23.69 -7.75 -22.13
N ASP A 54 -24.22 -8.29 -21.03
CA ASP A 54 -25.13 -9.42 -21.06
C ASP A 54 -26.51 -8.99 -21.58
N ALA A 55 -27.30 -9.96 -22.08
CA ALA A 55 -28.67 -9.69 -22.55
C ALA A 55 -29.59 -9.10 -21.46
N SER A 56 -29.31 -9.40 -20.18
CA SER A 56 -30.00 -8.80 -19.03
C SER A 56 -29.70 -7.31 -18.84
N GLN A 57 -28.62 -6.80 -19.45
CA GLN A 57 -28.14 -5.43 -19.37
C GLN A 57 -28.58 -4.57 -20.58
N ARG A 58 -29.57 -5.01 -21.38
CA ARG A 58 -30.05 -4.27 -22.57
C ARG A 58 -30.40 -2.80 -22.31
N ASN A 59 -31.02 -2.50 -21.16
CA ASN A 59 -31.38 -1.12 -20.82
C ASN A 59 -30.13 -0.25 -20.61
N LEU A 60 -29.05 -0.83 -20.08
CA LEU A 60 -27.76 -0.15 -19.92
C LEU A 60 -27.10 0.03 -21.28
N ALA A 61 -27.09 -1.00 -22.13
CA ALA A 61 -26.59 -0.91 -23.51
C ALA A 61 -27.28 0.22 -24.29
N LYS A 62 -28.62 0.31 -24.20
CA LYS A 62 -29.37 1.41 -24.82
C LYS A 62 -28.98 2.78 -24.27
N TYR A 63 -28.84 2.91 -22.96
CA TYR A 63 -28.38 4.14 -22.32
C TYR A 63 -26.96 4.53 -22.79
N MET A 64 -26.08 3.56 -23.01
CA MET A 64 -24.75 3.78 -23.58
C MET A 64 -24.82 4.29 -25.02
N SER A 65 -25.68 3.71 -25.85
CA SER A 65 -25.93 4.19 -27.22
C SER A 65 -26.48 5.61 -27.24
N GLU A 66 -27.41 5.94 -26.35
CA GLU A 66 -27.95 7.31 -26.20
C GLU A 66 -26.87 8.31 -25.76
N ALA A 67 -25.86 7.85 -25.02
CA ALA A 67 -24.68 8.63 -24.65
C ALA A 67 -23.62 8.72 -25.77
N GLY A 68 -23.87 8.12 -26.94
CA GLY A 68 -22.96 8.15 -28.10
C GLY A 68 -21.84 7.12 -28.07
N ILE A 69 -21.96 6.04 -27.27
CA ILE A 69 -20.98 4.94 -27.23
C ILE A 69 -21.40 3.85 -28.21
N ASP A 70 -20.52 3.58 -29.19
CA ASP A 70 -20.71 2.54 -30.20
C ASP A 70 -20.84 1.15 -29.57
N GLU A 71 -21.65 0.28 -30.20
CA GLU A 71 -21.90 -1.09 -29.70
C GLU A 71 -20.62 -1.92 -29.52
N GLN A 72 -19.61 -1.69 -30.36
CA GLN A 72 -18.29 -2.33 -30.27
C GLN A 72 -17.50 -1.94 -29.00
N ASP A 73 -17.79 -0.76 -28.44
CA ASP A 73 -17.15 -0.24 -27.23
C ASP A 73 -18.01 -0.48 -25.98
N GLN A 74 -19.17 -1.13 -26.12
CA GLN A 74 -20.05 -1.48 -25.01
C GLN A 74 -19.61 -2.76 -24.31
N ASN A 75 -18.81 -2.59 -23.27
CA ASN A 75 -18.32 -3.67 -22.42
C ASN A 75 -18.48 -3.33 -20.93
N GLN A 76 -18.04 -4.24 -20.05
CA GLN A 76 -18.15 -4.03 -18.60
C GLN A 76 -17.31 -2.83 -18.13
N LEU A 77 -16.17 -2.54 -18.77
CA LEU A 77 -15.31 -1.39 -18.43
C LEU A 77 -16.01 -0.05 -18.73
N SER A 78 -16.56 0.11 -19.93
CA SER A 78 -17.26 1.34 -20.34
C SER A 78 -18.47 1.61 -19.44
N LEU A 79 -19.23 0.57 -19.08
CA LEU A 79 -20.34 0.66 -18.14
C LEU A 79 -19.88 1.12 -16.73
N MET A 80 -18.76 0.59 -16.25
CA MET A 80 -18.18 0.98 -14.96
C MET A 80 -17.74 2.45 -14.96
N LEU A 81 -17.10 2.92 -16.04
CA LEU A 81 -16.67 4.31 -16.18
C LEU A 81 -17.85 5.29 -16.23
N MET A 82 -18.91 4.96 -16.96
CA MET A 82 -20.13 5.77 -16.95
C MET A 82 -20.78 5.84 -15.55
N SER A 83 -20.81 4.70 -14.85
CA SER A 83 -21.32 4.64 -13.47
C SER A 83 -20.47 5.49 -12.52
N LEU A 84 -19.15 5.51 -12.72
CA LEU A 84 -18.22 6.35 -11.97
C LEU A 84 -18.52 7.85 -12.22
N MET A 85 -18.67 8.26 -13.47
CA MET A 85 -19.07 9.63 -13.81
C MET A 85 -20.41 10.02 -13.19
N LYS A 86 -21.41 9.13 -13.25
CA LYS A 86 -22.72 9.36 -12.63
C LYS A 86 -22.63 9.53 -11.11
N GLN A 87 -21.76 8.79 -10.44
CA GLN A 87 -21.52 8.99 -9.01
C GLN A 87 -20.81 10.31 -8.72
N ALA A 88 -19.84 10.70 -9.56
CA ALA A 88 -19.17 12.00 -9.45
C ALA A 88 -20.18 13.15 -9.58
N GLN A 89 -21.07 13.08 -10.58
CA GLN A 89 -22.16 14.06 -10.78
C GLN A 89 -23.13 14.15 -9.59
N LYS A 90 -23.28 13.07 -8.83
CA LYS A 90 -24.08 13.03 -7.59
C LYS A 90 -23.33 13.57 -6.36
N GLY A 91 -22.10 14.06 -6.52
CA GLY A 91 -21.29 14.61 -5.44
C GLY A 91 -20.37 13.62 -4.74
N ASN A 92 -20.15 12.41 -5.28
CA ASN A 92 -19.12 11.52 -4.72
C ASN A 92 -17.73 12.04 -5.10
N ILE A 93 -17.07 12.70 -4.13
CA ILE A 93 -15.76 13.33 -4.30
C ILE A 93 -14.71 12.32 -4.78
N LYS A 94 -14.68 11.10 -4.22
CA LYS A 94 -13.70 10.07 -4.64
C LYS A 94 -13.89 9.65 -6.10
N SER A 95 -15.15 9.58 -6.56
CA SER A 95 -15.43 9.28 -7.95
C SER A 95 -15.02 10.44 -8.86
N ALA A 96 -15.25 11.69 -8.44
CA ALA A 96 -14.82 12.88 -9.17
C ALA A 96 -13.29 12.95 -9.27
N GLU A 97 -12.59 12.72 -8.16
CA GLU A 97 -11.13 12.61 -8.12
C GLU A 97 -10.61 11.57 -9.10
N LEU A 98 -11.18 10.36 -9.08
CA LEU A 98 -10.76 9.28 -9.97
C LEU A 98 -11.02 9.62 -11.45
N VAL A 99 -12.16 10.24 -11.78
CA VAL A 99 -12.44 10.70 -13.16
C VAL A 99 -11.41 11.74 -13.61
N LEU A 100 -11.11 12.73 -12.78
CA LEU A 100 -10.11 13.77 -13.09
C LEU A 100 -8.70 13.19 -13.26
N GLN A 101 -8.33 12.21 -12.43
CA GLN A 101 -7.05 11.48 -12.57
C GLN A 101 -6.96 10.71 -13.89
N LEU A 102 -8.05 10.10 -14.35
CA LEU A 102 -8.09 9.34 -15.61
C LEU A 102 -7.96 10.26 -16.83
N VAL A 103 -8.52 11.47 -16.78
CA VAL A 103 -8.43 12.46 -17.87
C VAL A 103 -7.10 13.23 -17.83
N GLY A 104 -6.37 13.17 -16.71
CA GLY A 104 -5.08 13.87 -16.53
C GLY A 104 -5.23 15.30 -16.00
N GLU A 105 -6.44 15.71 -15.64
CA GLU A 105 -6.75 17.03 -15.04
C GLU A 105 -6.30 17.12 -13.57
N MET A 106 -5.97 15.99 -12.95
CA MET A 106 -5.44 15.94 -11.60
C MET A 106 -4.31 14.92 -11.49
N PRO A 107 -3.16 15.28 -10.87
CA PRO A 107 -2.10 14.32 -10.63
C PRO A 107 -2.58 13.21 -9.70
N ALA A 108 -2.08 11.99 -9.90
CA ALA A 108 -2.32 10.89 -8.98
C ALA A 108 -1.79 11.28 -7.59
N SER A 109 -2.63 11.16 -6.56
CA SER A 109 -2.24 11.49 -5.20
C SER A 109 -1.15 10.52 -4.74
N LYS A 110 0.07 11.04 -4.61
CA LYS A 110 1.21 10.33 -4.02
C LYS A 110 1.35 10.85 -2.59
N THR A 111 0.81 10.09 -1.64
CA THR A 111 1.01 10.40 -0.21
C THR A 111 2.42 9.97 0.18
N GLU A 112 3.34 10.93 0.16
CA GLU A 112 4.63 10.81 0.81
C GLU A 112 4.45 11.21 2.27
N ILE A 113 4.82 10.34 3.21
CA ILE A 113 4.80 10.66 4.64
C ILE A 113 6.10 11.43 4.92
N THR A 114 6.02 12.76 4.87
CA THR A 114 7.13 13.68 5.20
C THR A 114 6.97 14.25 6.61
N GLY A 115 8.09 14.59 7.25
CA GLY A 115 8.12 15.36 8.48
C GLY A 115 7.72 16.82 8.25
N ALA A 116 7.61 17.59 9.33
CA ALA A 116 7.25 19.01 9.29
C ALA A 116 8.25 19.87 8.46
N ASP A 117 9.45 19.34 8.22
CA ASP A 117 10.54 19.90 7.44
C ASP A 117 10.56 19.42 5.97
N GLY A 118 9.59 18.60 5.54
CA GLY A 118 9.55 18.03 4.21
C GLY A 118 10.56 16.89 3.98
N ALA A 119 11.36 16.52 4.99
CA ALA A 119 12.21 15.36 4.93
C ALA A 119 11.36 14.08 5.06
N PRO A 120 11.73 12.95 4.44
CA PRO A 120 11.07 11.68 4.73
C PRO A 120 11.18 11.41 6.23
N LEU A 121 10.06 11.03 6.88
CA LEU A 121 10.09 10.57 8.27
C LEU A 121 10.89 9.27 8.36
N ILE A 122 12.20 9.41 8.51
CA ILE A 122 13.07 8.35 8.96
C ILE A 122 12.98 8.42 10.48
N PRO A 123 12.40 7.43 11.18
CA PRO A 123 12.51 7.41 12.63
C PRO A 123 14.01 7.42 12.94
N GLU A 124 14.51 8.49 13.57
CA GLU A 124 15.89 8.53 14.03
C GLU A 124 16.05 7.36 14.98
N ARG A 125 16.71 6.30 14.50
CA ARG A 125 17.12 5.22 15.37
C ARG A 125 18.21 5.84 16.23
N PRO A 126 18.02 5.98 17.56
CA PRO A 126 19.10 6.46 18.40
C PRO A 126 20.33 5.58 18.13
N PRO A 127 21.54 6.17 18.10
CA PRO A 127 22.75 5.40 17.86
C PRO A 127 22.73 4.19 18.79
N LEU A 128 22.87 3.00 18.21
CA LEU A 128 23.00 1.77 18.98
C LEU A 128 24.28 1.87 19.79
N TYR A 129 24.19 2.33 21.03
CA TYR A 129 25.29 2.25 21.98
C TYR A 129 25.56 0.77 22.24
N ASP A 130 26.80 0.34 22.01
CA ASP A 130 27.24 -0.99 22.42
C ASP A 130 27.37 -0.98 23.94
N LEU A 131 26.27 -1.32 24.63
CA LEU A 131 26.15 -1.28 26.09
C LEU A 131 27.23 -2.12 26.80
N SER A 132 27.84 -3.07 26.10
CA SER A 132 28.93 -3.90 26.62
C SER A 132 30.26 -3.15 26.80
N LYS A 133 30.40 -1.98 26.16
CA LYS A 133 31.63 -1.17 26.18
C LYS A 133 31.53 0.08 27.05
N LEU A 134 30.35 0.36 27.61
CA LEU A 134 30.15 1.49 28.53
C LEU A 134 30.46 1.06 29.95
N SER A 135 31.09 1.96 30.71
CA SER A 135 31.27 1.82 32.15
C SER A 135 29.92 1.92 32.88
N HIS A 136 29.88 1.42 34.11
CA HIS A 136 28.66 1.46 34.92
C HIS A 136 28.13 2.89 35.16
N GLU A 137 29.04 3.87 35.24
CA GLU A 137 28.71 5.28 35.39
C GLU A 137 28.08 5.87 34.12
N GLU A 138 28.60 5.50 32.94
CA GLU A 138 28.05 5.93 31.65
C GLU A 138 26.69 5.28 31.35
N LEU A 139 26.47 4.04 31.80
CA LEU A 139 25.17 3.37 31.69
C LEU A 139 24.10 4.04 32.56
N THR A 140 24.48 4.47 33.77
CA THR A 140 23.55 5.14 34.69
C THR A 140 23.26 6.57 34.26
N SER A 141 24.22 7.29 33.69
CA SER A 141 23.95 8.61 33.09
C SER A 141 23.06 8.50 31.86
N LEU A 142 23.32 7.54 30.96
CA LEU A 142 22.53 7.32 29.75
C LEU A 142 21.08 6.96 30.08
N ALA A 143 20.86 6.09 31.07
CA ALA A 143 19.53 5.76 31.55
C ALA A 143 18.82 6.99 32.12
N ARG A 144 19.50 7.79 32.94
CA ARG A 144 18.95 8.99 33.55
C ARG A 144 18.55 10.04 32.51
N ASP A 145 19.31 10.18 31.44
CA ASP A 145 19.02 11.12 30.35
C ASP A 145 17.86 10.62 29.47
N ALA A 146 17.81 9.32 29.16
CA ALA A 146 16.68 8.72 28.45
C ALA A 146 15.34 8.84 29.20
N PHE A 147 15.37 8.82 30.55
CA PHE A 147 14.18 9.02 31.39
C PHE A 147 13.82 10.51 31.61
N LYS A 148 14.72 11.46 31.30
CA LYS A 148 14.43 12.90 31.39
C LYS A 148 13.70 13.41 30.16
N GLU A 149 13.99 12.89 28.98
CA GLU A 149 13.33 13.31 27.73
C GLU A 149 11.84 12.93 27.70
N ASP A 150 11.44 11.85 28.38
CA ASP A 150 10.05 11.37 28.43
C ASP A 150 9.14 12.17 29.40
N LYS A 151 9.71 13.10 30.19
CA LYS A 151 8.98 13.94 31.16
C LYS A 151 8.70 15.37 30.69
N GLY A 152 9.04 15.72 29.46
CA GLY A 152 8.77 17.04 28.88
C GLY A 152 7.38 17.22 28.26
N GLY A 153 6.49 16.21 28.34
CA GLY A 153 5.21 16.18 27.64
C GLY A 153 3.95 16.44 28.48
N GLU A 154 4.08 16.76 29.77
CA GLU A 154 2.95 17.14 30.62
C GLU A 154 3.31 18.42 31.39
N GLU A 155 3.07 19.59 30.79
CA GLU A 155 2.59 20.82 31.44
C GLU A 155 2.54 21.98 30.42
N ASN A 156 1.41 22.07 29.70
CA ASN A 156 0.57 23.25 29.49
C ASN A 156 -0.51 22.97 28.44
#